data_AF-A0A4V2YK22-F1
#
_entry.id   AF-A0A4V2YK22-F1
#
_cell.length_a   1.000
_cell.length_b   1.000
_cell.length_c   1.000
_cell.angle_alpha   90.00
_cell.angle_beta   90.00
_cell.angle_gamma   90.00
#
_symmetry.space_group_name_H-M   'P 1'
#
loop_
_entity.id
_entity.type
_entity.pdbx_description
1 polymer ?
#
loop_
_entity_poly.entity_id
_entity_poly.type
_entity_poly.pdbx_seq_one_letter_code
_entity_poly.pdbx_strand_id
1 'polypeptide(L)'
;MAGFAAQNTQVSRRAVMVGALVATGSAACTGGSATGSAGGRLLLRGTTLPDGRRADVLLDQGKIAAIGGDAGGADGLDLAGYLLLPSGVETHAHLDKAFLGRRVPNPAGDLAGAIEVMSAIAPTMTDEDVRERASRGIELAVRHGYTAIRTHVDVNARNGTRPLKVLLDLRQQYADIVDLQVVAFVGPVSGAAGAGARALLDEGLRLGADVVGGLPYADPDPAQAVREYLAAAKEYGRLVDLHTDETTDASVLSLRELIAETARAGMGGKVAASHCVSLGQQDPENAALVAKDAAAAGVAVITLPQTNLYLQGREGGVLVPRGLTAIDALRRAGAVLAGGGDNWRDPFNAVGRADPFEIASLLVAAGHLDTAAAYAAVSDQARTVLNLPPVGLRPGDPAELLAIRAADLDEAVAGATEDRAVFHRGRLVARTQVTTALHRA
;
A
#
# COMPACT_ATOMS: atom_id res chain seq x y z
N MET A 1 5.71 -25.91 62.62
CA MET A 1 4.77 -26.96 63.07
C MET A 1 3.36 -26.53 62.71
N ALA A 2 2.56 -27.44 62.14
CA ALA A 2 1.09 -27.50 61.99
C ALA A 2 0.25 -26.20 62.07
N GLY A 3 -0.75 -25.93 61.23
CA GLY A 3 -1.51 -26.74 60.27
C GLY A 3 -2.77 -25.97 59.80
N PHE A 4 -3.49 -26.58 58.85
CA PHE A 4 -4.91 -26.43 58.49
C PHE A 4 -5.58 -25.05 58.41
N ALA A 5 -6.10 -24.69 57.22
CA ALA A 5 -7.55 -24.73 56.93
C ALA A 5 -7.84 -24.25 55.49
N ALA A 6 -8.63 -25.06 54.77
CA ALA A 6 -9.23 -24.74 53.48
C ALA A 6 -10.56 -23.99 53.68
N GLN A 7 -10.87 -23.01 52.82
CA GLN A 7 -12.25 -22.62 52.53
C GLN A 7 -12.42 -22.32 51.03
N ASN A 8 -13.24 -23.17 50.42
CA ASN A 8 -13.87 -23.03 49.12
C ASN A 8 -14.72 -21.75 49.08
N THR A 9 -14.61 -20.99 47.99
CA THR A 9 -15.67 -20.07 47.55
C THR A 9 -15.98 -20.31 46.08
N GLN A 10 -17.16 -20.90 45.84
CA GLN A 10 -17.79 -20.99 44.53
C GLN A 10 -18.16 -19.57 44.06
N VAL A 11 -17.75 -19.20 42.85
CA VAL A 11 -18.32 -18.05 42.14
C VAL A 11 -19.12 -18.55 40.94
N SER A 12 -20.41 -18.29 41.05
CA SER A 12 -21.51 -18.44 40.10
C SER A 12 -21.15 -18.01 38.67
N ARG A 13 -21.34 -18.92 37.70
CA ARG A 13 -21.40 -18.62 36.26
C ARG A 13 -22.83 -18.20 35.91
N ARG A 14 -23.04 -16.93 35.59
CA ARG A 14 -24.26 -16.46 34.90
C ARG A 14 -24.00 -16.40 33.40
N ALA A 15 -24.74 -17.23 32.68
CA ALA A 15 -24.87 -17.19 31.23
C ALA A 15 -25.66 -15.93 30.82
N VAL A 16 -25.12 -15.15 29.87
CA VAL A 16 -25.86 -14.09 29.18
C VAL A 16 -26.35 -14.68 27.87
N MET A 17 -27.68 -14.87 27.79
CA MET A 17 -28.42 -15.23 26.59
C MET A 17 -28.49 -13.97 25.70
N VAL A 18 -27.86 -13.99 24.53
CA VAL A 18 -28.07 -12.95 23.51
C VAL A 18 -29.23 -13.42 22.62
N GLY A 19 -30.41 -12.83 22.86
CA GLY A 19 -31.59 -13.05 22.05
C GLY A 19 -31.46 -12.36 20.70
N ALA A 20 -31.62 -13.15 19.62
CA ALA A 20 -31.82 -12.66 18.27
C ALA A 20 -33.16 -11.91 18.18
N LEU A 21 -33.13 -10.63 17.83
CA LEU A 21 -34.32 -9.88 17.44
C LEU A 21 -34.30 -9.69 15.92
N VAL A 22 -35.15 -10.46 15.26
CA VAL A 22 -35.51 -10.31 13.86
C VAL A 22 -36.35 -9.04 13.73
N ALA A 23 -35.82 -8.02 13.06
CA ALA A 23 -36.59 -6.85 12.65
C ALA A 23 -37.02 -7.05 11.19
N THR A 24 -38.31 -7.33 11.01
CA THR A 24 -39.03 -7.27 9.74
C THR A 24 -39.38 -5.81 9.42
N GLY A 25 -39.06 -5.35 8.22
CA GLY A 25 -39.39 -4.00 7.77
C GLY A 25 -38.70 -3.62 6.46
N SER A 26 -39.09 -4.27 5.36
CA SER A 26 -38.66 -3.88 4.01
C SER A 26 -39.55 -2.74 3.52
N ALA A 27 -38.99 -1.52 3.46
CA ALA A 27 -39.51 -0.44 2.62
C ALA A 27 -38.66 -0.41 1.35
N ALA A 28 -39.30 -0.77 0.23
CA ALA A 28 -38.68 -0.83 -1.08
C ALA A 28 -38.18 0.56 -1.51
N CYS A 29 -36.87 0.74 -1.52
CA CYS A 29 -36.22 1.74 -2.34
C CYS A 29 -35.90 1.06 -3.68
N THR A 30 -36.56 1.48 -4.75
CA THR A 30 -36.30 1.02 -6.12
C THR A 30 -34.93 1.52 -6.56
N GLY A 31 -33.89 0.76 -6.20
CA GLY A 31 -32.55 0.89 -6.77
C GLY A 31 -32.58 0.40 -8.21
N GLY A 32 -32.35 1.30 -9.17
CA GLY A 32 -32.06 0.93 -10.54
C GLY A 32 -30.81 0.05 -10.54
N SER A 33 -30.96 -1.21 -10.95
CA SER A 33 -29.85 -2.14 -11.09
C SER A 33 -29.04 -1.77 -12.32
N ALA A 34 -27.94 -1.03 -12.13
CA ALA A 34 -26.90 -0.94 -13.14
C ALA A 34 -26.05 -2.22 -13.07
N THR A 35 -26.58 -3.33 -13.56
CA THR A 35 -25.81 -4.54 -13.85
C THR A 35 -25.00 -4.30 -15.13
N GLY A 36 -23.88 -3.59 -14.99
CA GLY A 36 -22.97 -3.29 -16.10
C GLY A 36 -22.20 -4.53 -16.57
N SER A 37 -22.51 -4.97 -17.79
CA SER A 37 -21.76 -5.97 -18.54
C SER A 37 -20.28 -5.58 -18.71
N ALA A 38 -19.44 -6.56 -19.04
CA ALA A 38 -18.04 -6.35 -19.39
C ALA A 38 -17.88 -5.19 -20.40
N GLY A 39 -17.02 -4.21 -20.08
CA GLY A 39 -16.60 -3.13 -20.99
C GLY A 39 -17.67 -2.10 -21.41
N GLY A 40 -18.72 -1.88 -20.60
CA GLY A 40 -19.78 -0.92 -20.94
C GLY A 40 -19.37 0.55 -20.79
N ARG A 41 -19.97 1.40 -21.63
CA ARG A 41 -19.92 2.87 -21.55
C ARG A 41 -20.64 3.36 -20.28
N LEU A 42 -19.98 4.18 -19.46
CA LEU A 42 -20.50 4.71 -18.19
C LEU A 42 -20.36 6.22 -18.12
N LEU A 43 -21.45 6.93 -17.86
CA LEU A 43 -21.45 8.38 -17.68
C LEU A 43 -21.42 8.75 -16.19
N LEU A 44 -20.41 9.51 -15.77
CA LEU A 44 -20.32 10.16 -14.46
C LEU A 44 -20.87 11.58 -14.58
N ARG A 45 -21.91 11.93 -13.82
CA ARG A 45 -22.62 13.21 -13.97
C ARG A 45 -22.25 14.20 -12.87
N GLY A 46 -22.00 15.45 -13.25
CA GLY A 46 -21.91 16.58 -12.33
C GLY A 46 -20.75 16.56 -11.33
N THR A 47 -19.69 15.81 -11.60
CA THR A 47 -18.52 15.74 -10.71
C THR A 47 -17.67 17.00 -10.79
N THR A 48 -16.97 17.33 -9.69
CA THR A 48 -15.97 18.41 -9.64
C THR A 48 -14.61 17.84 -10.01
N LEU A 49 -13.91 18.49 -10.95
CA LEU A 49 -12.52 18.16 -11.30
C LEU A 49 -11.54 18.89 -10.34
N PRO A 50 -10.26 18.48 -10.26
CA PRO A 50 -9.28 19.11 -9.37
C PRO A 50 -9.03 20.59 -9.63
N ASP A 51 -9.36 21.10 -10.82
CA ASP A 51 -9.29 22.52 -11.17
C ASP A 51 -10.55 23.32 -10.80
N GLY A 52 -11.50 22.70 -10.09
CA GLY A 52 -12.74 23.29 -9.63
C GLY A 52 -13.87 23.31 -10.66
N ARG A 53 -13.63 22.91 -11.91
CA ARG A 53 -14.70 22.84 -12.92
C ARG A 53 -15.64 21.68 -12.62
N ARG A 54 -16.94 21.92 -12.78
CA ARG A 54 -17.93 20.85 -12.82
C ARG A 54 -18.04 20.30 -14.24
N ALA A 55 -18.01 18.97 -14.39
CA ALA A 55 -18.11 18.32 -15.68
C ALA A 55 -18.80 16.95 -15.58
N ASP A 56 -19.38 16.53 -16.69
CA ASP A 56 -19.72 15.14 -16.93
C ASP A 56 -18.49 14.42 -17.51
N VAL A 57 -18.25 13.17 -17.10
CA VAL A 57 -17.11 12.37 -17.54
C VAL A 57 -17.62 11.05 -18.11
N LEU A 58 -17.30 10.79 -19.37
CA LEU A 58 -17.66 9.55 -20.04
C LEU A 58 -16.51 8.56 -19.96
N LEU A 59 -16.79 7.37 -19.43
CA LEU A 59 -15.89 6.23 -19.43
C LEU A 59 -16.33 5.26 -20.53
N ASP A 60 -15.38 4.78 -21.32
CA ASP A 60 -15.64 3.76 -22.34
C ASP A 60 -14.39 2.91 -22.56
N GLN A 61 -14.59 1.61 -22.74
CA GLN A 61 -13.50 0.65 -22.98
C GLN A 61 -12.31 0.78 -22.02
N GLY A 62 -12.59 1.05 -20.74
CA GLY A 62 -11.57 1.20 -19.69
C GLY A 62 -10.77 2.51 -19.72
N LYS A 63 -11.22 3.51 -20.48
CA LYS A 63 -10.58 4.82 -20.59
C LYS A 63 -11.55 5.95 -20.34
N ILE A 64 -11.02 7.12 -20.04
CA ILE A 64 -11.77 8.38 -20.10
C ILE A 64 -11.98 8.69 -21.59
N ALA A 65 -13.22 8.61 -22.07
CA ALA A 65 -13.56 8.87 -23.46
C ALA A 65 -13.79 10.37 -23.73
N ALA A 66 -14.42 11.08 -22.79
CA ALA A 66 -14.71 12.50 -22.90
C ALA A 66 -14.88 13.17 -21.54
N ILE A 67 -14.64 14.48 -21.47
CA ILE A 67 -14.87 15.34 -20.31
C ILE A 67 -15.62 16.59 -20.78
N GLY A 68 -16.79 16.86 -20.20
CA GLY A 68 -17.66 17.97 -20.57
C GLY A 68 -18.43 17.76 -21.88
N GLY A 69 -19.38 18.67 -22.17
CA GLY A 69 -20.27 18.61 -23.34
C GLY A 69 -21.44 17.63 -23.16
N ASP A 70 -22.34 17.58 -24.16
CA ASP A 70 -23.49 16.68 -24.19
C ASP A 70 -23.00 15.24 -24.31
N ALA A 71 -22.64 14.64 -23.17
CA ALA A 71 -22.22 13.25 -23.03
C ALA A 71 -23.38 12.27 -23.27
N GLY A 72 -24.35 12.68 -24.09
CA GLY A 72 -25.31 11.88 -24.82
C GLY A 72 -26.25 11.12 -23.90
N GLY A 73 -27.27 11.78 -23.36
CA GLY A 73 -28.60 11.27 -22.98
C GLY A 73 -28.75 9.97 -22.17
N ALA A 74 -27.68 9.27 -21.84
CA ALA A 74 -27.68 7.95 -21.23
C ALA A 74 -27.83 8.08 -19.71
N ASP A 75 -28.57 7.17 -19.08
CA ASP A 75 -28.59 7.06 -17.62
C ASP A 75 -27.14 6.95 -17.10
N GLY A 76 -26.81 7.77 -16.11
CA GLY A 76 -25.45 7.93 -15.59
C GLY A 76 -25.44 7.98 -14.08
N LEU A 77 -24.25 7.78 -13.49
CA LEU A 77 -24.06 7.86 -12.07
C LEU A 77 -23.97 9.34 -11.64
N ASP A 78 -24.96 9.82 -10.90
CA ASP A 78 -24.93 11.16 -10.31
C ASP A 78 -23.85 11.24 -9.22
N LEU A 79 -22.86 12.09 -9.47
CA LEU A 79 -21.72 12.40 -8.61
C LEU A 79 -21.64 13.91 -8.33
N ALA A 80 -22.77 14.61 -8.38
CA ALA A 80 -22.85 15.99 -7.92
C ALA A 80 -22.36 16.11 -6.46
N GLY A 81 -21.38 16.99 -6.26
CA GLY A 81 -20.74 17.18 -4.94
C GLY A 81 -19.65 16.17 -4.60
N TYR A 82 -19.22 15.35 -5.57
CA TYR A 82 -18.01 14.54 -5.46
C TYR A 82 -16.88 15.15 -6.30
N LEU A 83 -15.70 15.20 -5.72
CA LEU A 83 -14.43 15.47 -6.39
C LEU A 83 -13.94 14.20 -7.07
N LEU A 84 -13.64 14.27 -8.38
CA LEU A 84 -13.03 13.19 -9.14
C LEU A 84 -11.51 13.30 -9.12
N LEU A 85 -10.85 12.22 -8.72
CA LEU A 85 -9.41 12.11 -8.59
C LEU A 85 -8.91 10.84 -9.32
N PRO A 86 -7.64 10.81 -9.74
CA PRO A 86 -6.97 9.54 -10.00
C PRO A 86 -7.08 8.63 -8.79
N SER A 87 -7.42 7.36 -8.97
CA SER A 87 -7.45 6.42 -7.85
C SER A 87 -6.09 6.27 -7.18
N GLY A 88 -6.12 5.97 -5.88
CA GLY A 88 -4.92 5.66 -5.14
C GLY A 88 -4.24 4.39 -5.65
N VAL A 89 -2.93 4.30 -5.40
CA VAL A 89 -2.13 3.09 -5.59
C VAL A 89 -1.36 2.81 -4.30
N GLU A 90 -1.53 1.60 -3.76
CA GLU A 90 -0.73 1.13 -2.64
C GLU A 90 0.60 0.61 -3.20
N THR A 91 1.68 1.35 -2.95
CA THR A 91 3.00 1.01 -3.52
C THR A 91 3.72 -0.07 -2.76
N HIS A 92 3.33 -0.33 -1.52
CA HIS A 92 4.04 -1.26 -0.66
C HIS A 92 3.10 -1.75 0.44
N ALA A 93 2.69 -3.01 0.35
CA ALA A 93 1.90 -3.69 1.37
C ALA A 93 2.52 -5.03 1.77
N HIS A 94 2.06 -5.62 2.86
CA HIS A 94 2.32 -7.03 3.20
C HIS A 94 1.03 -7.79 3.50
N LEU A 95 0.32 -8.20 2.45
CA LEU A 95 -0.97 -8.89 2.57
C LEU A 95 -0.87 -10.28 3.21
N ASP A 96 0.29 -10.92 3.12
CA ASP A 96 0.56 -12.23 3.72
C ASP A 96 0.48 -12.21 5.27
N LYS A 97 0.81 -11.06 5.88
CA LYS A 97 0.75 -10.83 7.33
C LYS A 97 -0.29 -9.81 7.79
N ALA A 98 -1.04 -9.19 6.87
CA ALA A 98 -2.13 -8.28 7.22
C ALA A 98 -3.12 -8.87 8.25
N PHE A 99 -3.61 -8.03 9.15
CA PHE A 99 -4.58 -8.33 10.22
C PHE A 99 -4.12 -9.36 11.27
N LEU A 100 -2.82 -9.62 11.39
CA LEU A 100 -2.28 -10.54 12.40
C LEU A 100 -2.10 -9.93 13.79
N GLY A 101 -2.15 -8.60 13.94
CA GLY A 101 -1.69 -7.92 15.16
C GLY A 101 -2.45 -8.31 16.43
N ARG A 102 -3.72 -8.72 16.31
CA ARG A 102 -4.49 -9.26 17.45
C ARG A 102 -4.07 -10.68 17.85
N ARG A 103 -3.67 -11.50 16.88
CA ARG A 103 -3.23 -12.88 17.10
C ARG A 103 -1.77 -12.92 17.57
N VAL A 104 -0.97 -11.99 17.07
CA VAL A 104 0.47 -11.92 17.27
C VAL A 104 0.83 -10.49 17.64
N PRO A 105 0.78 -10.11 18.92
CA PRO A 105 1.21 -8.79 19.34
C PRO A 105 2.75 -8.68 19.25
N ASN A 106 3.25 -7.47 19.05
CA ASN A 106 4.67 -7.11 19.19
C ASN A 106 4.86 -6.32 20.49
N PRO A 107 5.32 -6.93 21.60
CA PRO A 107 5.50 -6.24 22.87
C PRO A 107 6.62 -5.19 22.86
N ALA A 108 7.65 -5.38 22.02
CA ALA A 108 8.76 -4.45 21.90
C ALA A 108 8.36 -3.17 21.16
N GLY A 109 7.43 -3.29 20.21
CA GLY A 109 6.92 -2.16 19.41
C GLY A 109 7.92 -1.64 18.37
N ASP A 110 9.00 -2.39 18.13
CA ASP A 110 10.05 -2.08 17.15
C ASP A 110 10.12 -3.15 16.04
N LEU A 111 10.98 -2.90 15.04
CA LEU A 111 11.15 -3.77 13.88
C LEU A 111 11.65 -5.17 14.26
N ALA A 112 12.63 -5.25 15.16
CA ALA A 112 13.24 -6.51 15.57
C ALA A 112 12.23 -7.43 16.27
N GLY A 113 11.43 -6.88 17.20
CA GLY A 113 10.37 -7.62 17.87
C GLY A 113 9.30 -8.12 16.90
N ALA A 114 8.94 -7.33 15.88
CA ALA A 114 7.99 -7.75 14.85
C ALA A 114 8.52 -8.95 14.02
N ILE A 115 9.79 -8.91 13.63
CA ILE A 115 10.46 -10.01 12.90
C ILE A 115 10.52 -11.28 13.75
N GLU A 116 10.84 -11.15 15.04
CA GLU A 116 10.91 -12.28 15.97
C GLU A 116 9.55 -12.99 16.08
N VAL A 117 8.48 -12.23 16.37
CA VAL A 117 7.15 -12.85 16.55
C VAL A 117 6.61 -13.44 15.25
N MET A 118 6.89 -12.83 14.09
CA MET A 118 6.52 -13.40 12.80
C MET A 118 7.29 -14.68 12.49
N SER A 119 8.58 -14.72 12.81
CA SER A 119 9.40 -15.92 12.63
C SER A 119 8.90 -17.08 13.49
N ALA A 120 8.43 -16.79 14.70
CA ALA A 120 7.89 -17.78 15.63
C ALA A 120 6.56 -18.38 15.14
N ILE A 121 5.69 -17.57 14.54
CA ILE A 121 4.34 -18.02 14.12
C ILE A 121 4.28 -18.54 12.69
N ALA A 122 5.29 -18.30 11.85
CA ALA A 122 5.34 -18.75 10.46
C ALA A 122 4.92 -20.23 10.22
N PRO A 123 5.36 -21.23 11.02
CA PRO A 123 4.95 -22.62 10.84
C PRO A 123 3.45 -22.89 11.08
N THR A 124 2.74 -21.96 11.74
CA THR A 124 1.32 -22.08 12.07
C THR A 124 0.40 -21.44 11.03
N MET A 125 0.95 -20.63 10.11
CA MET A 125 0.19 -19.92 9.09
C MET A 125 -0.18 -20.86 7.95
N THR A 126 -1.44 -21.24 7.83
CA THR A 126 -1.94 -22.07 6.71
C THR A 126 -2.23 -21.23 5.46
N ASP A 127 -2.44 -21.87 4.32
CA ASP A 127 -2.79 -21.19 3.06
C ASP A 127 -4.13 -20.49 3.16
N GLU A 128 -5.10 -21.14 3.82
CA GLU A 128 -6.43 -20.59 4.06
C GLU A 128 -6.36 -19.36 4.97
N ASP A 129 -5.54 -19.39 6.02
CA ASP A 129 -5.34 -18.23 6.90
C ASP A 129 -4.75 -17.03 6.16
N VAL A 130 -3.74 -17.27 5.31
CA VAL A 130 -3.18 -16.22 4.45
C VAL A 130 -4.23 -15.69 3.48
N ARG A 131 -4.99 -16.60 2.84
CA ARG A 131 -6.02 -16.24 1.86
C ARG A 131 -7.11 -15.37 2.48
N GLU A 132 -7.67 -15.77 3.62
CA GLU A 132 -8.74 -15.04 4.30
C GLU A 132 -8.31 -13.60 4.63
N ARG A 133 -7.12 -13.44 5.23
CA ARG A 133 -6.61 -12.13 5.64
C ARG A 133 -6.21 -11.26 4.46
N ALA A 134 -5.55 -11.82 3.45
CA ALA A 134 -5.17 -11.09 2.24
C ALA A 134 -6.39 -10.64 1.45
N SER A 135 -7.40 -11.51 1.25
CA SER A 135 -8.69 -11.15 0.63
C SER A 135 -9.38 -10.00 1.35
N ARG A 136 -9.44 -10.06 2.69
CA ARG A 136 -9.97 -8.96 3.51
C ARG A 136 -9.22 -7.65 3.26
N GLY A 137 -7.89 -7.70 3.13
CA GLY A 137 -7.06 -6.54 2.85
C GLY A 137 -7.34 -5.94 1.49
N ILE A 138 -7.37 -6.78 0.46
CA ILE A 138 -7.67 -6.37 -0.92
C ILE A 138 -9.05 -5.69 -1.00
N GLU A 139 -10.09 -6.31 -0.44
CA GLU A 139 -11.44 -5.73 -0.47
C GLU A 139 -11.54 -4.43 0.31
N LEU A 140 -10.85 -4.30 1.45
CA LEU A 140 -10.82 -3.06 2.21
C LEU A 140 -10.14 -1.94 1.42
N ALA A 141 -8.99 -2.23 0.81
CA ALA A 141 -8.22 -1.29 0.00
C ALA A 141 -9.04 -0.78 -1.21
N VAL A 142 -9.71 -1.69 -1.94
CA VAL A 142 -10.58 -1.33 -3.06
C VAL A 142 -11.70 -0.41 -2.61
N ARG A 143 -12.35 -0.69 -1.48
CA ARG A 143 -13.42 0.16 -0.94
C ARG A 143 -12.95 1.58 -0.59
N HIS A 144 -11.69 1.76 -0.20
CA HIS A 144 -11.12 3.06 0.10
C HIS A 144 -10.55 3.79 -1.14
N GLY A 145 -10.54 3.16 -2.31
CA GLY A 145 -10.16 3.83 -3.55
C GLY A 145 -8.81 3.41 -4.13
N TYR A 146 -8.20 2.34 -3.63
CA TYR A 146 -7.07 1.73 -4.30
C TYR A 146 -7.52 0.93 -5.54
N THR A 147 -6.85 1.17 -6.67
CA THR A 147 -7.05 0.40 -7.92
C THR A 147 -5.84 -0.42 -8.31
N ALA A 148 -4.71 -0.19 -7.66
CA ALA A 148 -3.54 -1.05 -7.74
C ALA A 148 -2.86 -1.19 -6.37
N ILE A 149 -2.27 -2.36 -6.14
CA ILE A 149 -1.57 -2.72 -4.90
C ILE A 149 -0.29 -3.47 -5.30
N ARG A 150 0.86 -3.09 -4.75
CA ARG A 150 2.05 -3.94 -4.73
C ARG A 150 2.22 -4.51 -3.33
N THR A 151 2.23 -5.83 -3.22
CA THR A 151 2.42 -6.53 -1.95
C THR A 151 3.73 -7.32 -1.96
N HIS A 152 4.49 -7.19 -0.89
CA HIS A 152 5.60 -8.06 -0.54
C HIS A 152 5.09 -9.31 0.17
N VAL A 153 5.78 -10.43 -0.05
CA VAL A 153 5.47 -11.70 0.60
C VAL A 153 6.74 -12.41 0.99
N ASP A 154 6.81 -12.80 2.27
CA ASP A 154 7.97 -13.47 2.83
C ASP A 154 8.15 -14.86 2.20
N VAL A 155 9.22 -15.01 1.43
CA VAL A 155 9.66 -16.29 0.87
C VAL A 155 10.97 -16.68 1.55
N ASN A 156 10.95 -17.76 2.32
CA ASN A 156 12.10 -18.20 3.11
C ASN A 156 12.08 -19.72 3.34
N ALA A 157 13.13 -20.26 3.96
CA ALA A 157 13.26 -21.70 4.19
C ALA A 157 12.14 -22.32 5.06
N ARG A 158 11.41 -21.52 5.85
CA ARG A 158 10.32 -22.00 6.71
C ARG A 158 9.01 -22.16 5.93
N ASN A 159 8.70 -21.18 5.09
CA ASN A 159 7.43 -21.14 4.37
C ASN A 159 7.53 -21.60 2.90
N GLY A 160 8.75 -21.71 2.36
CA GLY A 160 8.96 -21.87 0.92
C GLY A 160 8.26 -20.76 0.13
N THR A 161 7.74 -21.08 -1.04
CA THR A 161 6.94 -20.16 -1.88
C THR A 161 5.44 -20.28 -1.65
N ARG A 162 5.01 -20.92 -0.56
CA ARG A 162 3.60 -21.20 -0.29
C ARG A 162 2.73 -19.93 -0.17
N PRO A 163 3.06 -18.93 0.66
CA PRO A 163 2.26 -17.70 0.72
C PRO A 163 2.29 -16.92 -0.61
N LEU A 164 3.39 -17.00 -1.36
CA LEU A 164 3.48 -16.42 -2.71
C LEU A 164 2.43 -17.03 -3.65
N LYS A 165 2.28 -18.36 -3.67
CA LYS A 165 1.25 -19.04 -4.50
C LYS A 165 -0.16 -18.56 -4.15
N VAL A 166 -0.46 -18.38 -2.86
CA VAL A 166 -1.76 -17.84 -2.41
C VAL A 166 -2.02 -16.44 -2.97
N LEU A 167 -1.04 -15.53 -2.88
CA LEU A 167 -1.21 -14.16 -3.41
C LEU A 167 -1.28 -14.12 -4.94
N LEU A 168 -0.57 -15.01 -5.65
CA LEU A 168 -0.68 -15.13 -7.11
C LEU A 168 -2.07 -15.63 -7.54
N ASP A 169 -2.69 -16.53 -6.79
CA ASP A 169 -4.08 -16.94 -7.01
C ASP A 169 -5.04 -15.77 -6.77
N LEU A 170 -4.84 -15.03 -5.67
CA LEU A 170 -5.66 -13.86 -5.34
C LEU A 170 -5.55 -12.75 -6.38
N ARG A 171 -4.37 -12.55 -6.96
CA ARG A 171 -4.18 -11.64 -8.10
C ARG A 171 -5.11 -12.00 -9.26
N GLN A 172 -5.27 -13.28 -9.56
CA GLN A 172 -6.19 -13.72 -10.62
C GLN A 172 -7.66 -13.56 -10.20
N GLN A 173 -7.97 -13.91 -8.94
CA GLN A 173 -9.34 -13.85 -8.41
C GLN A 173 -9.90 -12.42 -8.38
N TYR A 174 -9.08 -11.42 -8.09
CA TYR A 174 -9.50 -10.02 -7.93
C TYR A 174 -9.12 -9.12 -9.12
N ALA A 175 -8.66 -9.70 -10.24
CA ALA A 175 -8.17 -8.97 -11.42
C ALA A 175 -9.23 -8.07 -12.09
N ASP A 176 -10.50 -8.25 -11.78
CA ASP A 176 -11.61 -7.44 -12.28
C ASP A 176 -11.87 -6.19 -11.44
N ILE A 177 -11.29 -6.08 -10.24
CA ILE A 177 -11.48 -4.93 -9.34
C ILE A 177 -10.19 -4.24 -8.90
N VAL A 178 -9.02 -4.87 -9.04
CA VAL A 178 -7.72 -4.29 -8.66
C VAL A 178 -6.57 -4.91 -9.43
N ASP A 179 -5.55 -4.12 -9.73
CA ASP A 179 -4.25 -4.61 -10.21
C ASP A 179 -3.33 -4.97 -9.03
N LEU A 180 -3.04 -6.25 -8.84
CA LEU A 180 -2.15 -6.72 -7.77
C LEU A 180 -0.77 -7.13 -8.32
N GLN A 181 0.29 -6.45 -7.92
CA GLN A 181 1.68 -6.86 -8.13
C GLN A 181 2.19 -7.63 -6.90
N VAL A 182 2.80 -8.79 -7.13
CA VAL A 182 3.34 -9.64 -6.06
C VAL A 182 4.87 -9.65 -6.11
N VAL A 183 5.50 -9.20 -5.03
CA VAL A 183 6.96 -9.16 -4.86
C VAL A 183 7.44 -10.43 -4.17
N ALA A 184 8.34 -11.18 -4.80
CA ALA A 184 9.01 -12.29 -4.13
C ALA A 184 10.10 -11.72 -3.20
N PHE A 185 9.77 -11.54 -1.92
CA PHE A 185 10.66 -10.93 -0.93
C PHE A 185 11.50 -12.01 -0.24
N VAL A 186 12.81 -12.00 -0.51
CA VAL A 186 13.77 -13.02 -0.04
C VAL A 186 15.04 -12.36 0.54
N GLY A 187 15.69 -13.01 1.49
CA GLY A 187 17.04 -12.64 1.93
C GLY A 187 17.47 -13.40 3.19
N PRO A 188 18.76 -13.34 3.57
CA PRO A 188 19.88 -12.76 2.82
C PRO A 188 20.29 -13.60 1.59
N VAL A 189 20.92 -12.97 0.59
CA VAL A 189 21.27 -13.58 -0.72
C VAL A 189 22.75 -13.54 -1.06
N SER A 190 23.64 -12.94 -0.26
CA SER A 190 25.09 -12.99 -0.55
C SER A 190 25.75 -14.34 -0.22
N GLY A 191 26.92 -14.57 -0.83
CA GLY A 191 27.78 -15.72 -0.52
C GLY A 191 27.16 -17.10 -0.68
N ALA A 192 27.81 -18.12 -0.09
CA ALA A 192 27.33 -19.50 -0.13
C ALA A 192 26.05 -19.71 0.71
N ALA A 193 25.93 -19.01 1.84
CA ALA A 193 24.77 -19.10 2.72
C ALA A 193 23.48 -18.59 2.05
N GLY A 194 23.59 -17.59 1.15
CA GLY A 194 22.45 -17.06 0.39
C GLY A 194 21.96 -17.97 -0.74
N ALA A 195 22.59 -19.12 -1.01
CA ALA A 195 22.20 -19.99 -2.13
C ALA A 195 20.75 -20.48 -2.05
N GLY A 196 20.26 -20.79 -0.84
CA GLY A 196 18.87 -21.18 -0.64
C GLY A 196 17.87 -20.05 -0.93
N ALA A 197 18.19 -18.83 -0.52
CA ALA A 197 17.36 -17.65 -0.80
C ALA A 197 17.34 -17.31 -2.30
N ARG A 198 18.49 -17.41 -2.99
CA ARG A 198 18.56 -17.25 -4.44
C ARG A 198 17.72 -18.31 -5.18
N ALA A 199 17.77 -19.57 -4.74
CA ALA A 199 16.93 -20.63 -5.31
C ALA A 199 15.43 -20.40 -5.08
N LEU A 200 15.04 -19.88 -3.91
CA LEU A 200 13.66 -19.53 -3.61
C LEU A 200 13.17 -18.31 -4.42
N LEU A 201 14.02 -17.31 -4.63
CA LEU A 201 13.72 -16.17 -5.50
C LEU A 201 13.46 -16.65 -6.92
N ASP A 202 14.35 -17.48 -7.43
CA ASP A 202 14.29 -18.11 -8.74
C ASP A 202 13.02 -18.98 -8.90
N GLU A 203 12.62 -19.77 -7.89
CA GLU A 203 11.32 -20.47 -7.87
C GLU A 203 10.16 -19.47 -7.93
N GLY A 204 10.18 -18.43 -7.10
CA GLY A 204 9.12 -17.42 -7.05
C GLY A 204 8.93 -16.66 -8.37
N LEU A 205 10.03 -16.33 -9.06
CA LEU A 205 9.99 -15.69 -10.36
C LEU A 205 9.43 -16.62 -11.45
N ARG A 206 9.77 -17.91 -11.42
CA ARG A 206 9.16 -18.91 -12.32
C ARG A 206 7.66 -19.11 -12.07
N LEU A 207 7.21 -19.00 -10.82
CA LEU A 207 5.79 -19.06 -10.47
C LEU A 207 5.01 -17.82 -10.95
N GLY A 208 5.71 -16.73 -11.27
CA GLY A 208 5.11 -15.54 -11.87
C GLY A 208 5.00 -14.33 -10.93
N ALA A 209 5.89 -14.23 -9.93
CA ALA A 209 6.10 -12.98 -9.22
C ALA A 209 6.44 -11.83 -10.19
N ASP A 210 5.89 -10.65 -9.92
CA ASP A 210 6.00 -9.48 -10.80
C ASP A 210 7.28 -8.69 -10.54
N VAL A 211 7.79 -8.77 -9.31
CA VAL A 211 8.84 -7.93 -8.77
C VAL A 211 9.82 -8.77 -7.93
N VAL A 212 11.11 -8.49 -8.05
CA VAL A 212 12.15 -9.01 -7.17
C VAL A 212 12.22 -8.14 -5.92
N GLY A 213 12.15 -8.77 -4.73
CA GLY A 213 12.27 -8.08 -3.46
C GLY A 213 13.36 -8.65 -2.56
N GLY A 214 13.84 -7.82 -1.65
CA GLY A 214 14.85 -8.19 -0.67
C GLY A 214 15.24 -7.04 0.24
N LEU A 215 16.19 -7.31 1.13
CA LEU A 215 16.60 -6.43 2.23
C LEU A 215 18.13 -6.28 2.31
N PRO A 216 18.77 -5.62 1.31
CA PRO A 216 20.23 -5.59 1.21
C PRO A 216 20.94 -5.05 2.46
N TYR A 217 20.34 -4.10 3.19
CA TYR A 217 20.96 -3.51 4.39
C TYR A 217 21.13 -4.52 5.56
N ALA A 218 20.37 -5.63 5.54
CA ALA A 218 20.47 -6.71 6.52
C ALA A 218 21.31 -7.90 6.01
N ASP A 219 21.86 -7.79 4.80
CA ASP A 219 22.69 -8.82 4.18
C ASP A 219 24.17 -8.67 4.63
N PRO A 220 24.92 -9.77 4.84
CA PRO A 220 26.36 -9.70 5.15
C PRO A 220 27.22 -8.96 4.12
N ASP A 221 26.81 -8.93 2.85
CA ASP A 221 27.42 -8.12 1.79
C ASP A 221 26.31 -7.41 1.00
N PRO A 222 25.89 -6.20 1.44
CA PRO A 222 24.81 -5.44 0.81
C PRO A 222 25.06 -5.16 -0.67
N ALA A 223 26.31 -4.89 -1.06
CA ALA A 223 26.68 -4.59 -2.43
C ALA A 223 26.56 -5.83 -3.33
N GLN A 224 26.98 -7.01 -2.84
CA GLN A 224 26.71 -8.26 -3.55
C GLN A 224 25.21 -8.51 -3.64
N ALA A 225 24.46 -8.35 -2.55
CA ALA A 225 23.03 -8.62 -2.53
C ALA A 225 22.26 -7.80 -3.58
N VAL A 226 22.52 -6.50 -3.66
CA VAL A 226 21.96 -5.62 -4.69
C VAL A 226 22.24 -6.16 -6.10
N ARG A 227 23.48 -6.58 -6.40
CA ARG A 227 23.83 -7.15 -7.71
C ARG A 227 23.07 -8.43 -8.01
N GLU A 228 22.90 -9.32 -7.03
CA GLU A 228 22.15 -10.57 -7.20
C GLU A 228 20.66 -10.29 -7.51
N TYR A 229 20.02 -9.36 -6.79
CA TYR A 229 18.63 -8.98 -7.04
C TYR A 229 18.44 -8.35 -8.42
N LEU A 230 19.32 -7.42 -8.81
CA LEU A 230 19.27 -6.78 -10.13
C LEU A 230 19.54 -7.78 -11.26
N ALA A 231 20.45 -8.74 -11.05
CA ALA A 231 20.74 -9.80 -12.02
C ALA A 231 19.50 -10.68 -12.24
N ALA A 232 18.86 -11.15 -11.16
CA ALA A 232 17.64 -11.95 -11.25
C ALA A 232 16.50 -11.19 -11.95
N ALA A 233 16.30 -9.92 -11.59
CA ALA A 233 15.27 -9.09 -12.22
C ALA A 233 15.53 -8.88 -13.71
N LYS A 234 16.80 -8.69 -14.12
CA LYS A 234 17.17 -8.56 -15.54
C LYS A 234 16.97 -9.86 -16.31
N GLU A 235 17.34 -10.99 -15.73
CA GLU A 235 17.14 -12.32 -16.34
C GLU A 235 15.67 -12.62 -16.61
N TYR A 236 14.80 -12.32 -15.64
CA TYR A 236 13.37 -12.60 -15.72
C TYR A 236 12.53 -11.45 -16.31
N GLY A 237 13.14 -10.30 -16.63
CA GLY A 237 12.45 -9.12 -17.14
C GLY A 237 11.47 -8.47 -16.13
N ARG A 238 11.80 -8.50 -14.83
CA ARG A 238 10.95 -8.03 -13.73
C ARG A 238 11.38 -6.68 -13.16
N LEU A 239 10.46 -6.07 -12.41
CA LEU A 239 10.76 -4.88 -11.61
C LEU A 239 11.54 -5.27 -10.35
N VAL A 240 12.09 -4.27 -9.65
CA VAL A 240 12.79 -4.43 -8.37
C VAL A 240 12.21 -3.48 -7.34
N ASP A 241 11.97 -3.97 -6.13
CA ASP A 241 11.56 -3.18 -4.97
C ASP A 241 12.23 -3.72 -3.71
N LEU A 242 13.24 -3.01 -3.21
CA LEU A 242 14.05 -3.46 -2.08
C LEU A 242 13.76 -2.65 -0.82
N HIS A 243 13.56 -3.35 0.29
CA HIS A 243 13.61 -2.78 1.64
C HIS A 243 15.01 -2.25 1.88
N THR A 244 15.16 -0.93 1.85
CA THR A 244 16.47 -0.27 1.82
C THR A 244 16.60 0.65 3.02
N ASP A 245 17.65 0.45 3.82
CA ASP A 245 18.07 1.32 4.91
C ASP A 245 16.92 1.71 5.88
N GLU A 246 16.10 0.73 6.29
CA GLU A 246 15.02 0.91 7.28
C GLU A 246 15.56 1.00 8.71
N THR A 247 16.32 2.06 8.97
CA THR A 247 16.97 2.32 10.27
C THR A 247 17.23 3.80 10.47
N THR A 248 17.24 4.25 11.71
CA THR A 248 17.65 5.61 12.08
C THR A 248 19.18 5.80 12.13
N ASP A 249 19.96 4.74 11.92
CA ASP A 249 21.42 4.86 11.79
C ASP A 249 21.81 5.51 10.46
N ALA A 250 22.26 6.77 10.53
CA ALA A 250 22.69 7.57 9.38
C ALA A 250 23.94 7.03 8.65
N SER A 251 24.66 6.07 9.25
CA SER A 251 25.86 5.45 8.65
C SER A 251 25.53 4.31 7.69
N VAL A 252 24.28 3.87 7.63
CA VAL A 252 23.83 2.82 6.70
C VAL A 252 23.52 3.44 5.33
N LEU A 253 24.23 2.98 4.28
CA LEU A 253 24.29 3.65 2.97
C LEU A 253 23.91 2.75 1.78
N SER A 254 23.20 1.64 1.98
CA SER A 254 22.92 0.67 0.91
C SER A 254 22.15 1.26 -0.28
N LEU A 255 21.43 2.36 -0.08
CA LEU A 255 20.78 3.11 -1.16
C LEU A 255 21.79 3.62 -2.20
N ARG A 256 22.99 4.08 -1.81
CA ARG A 256 24.01 4.56 -2.76
C ARG A 256 24.45 3.43 -3.69
N GLU A 257 24.60 2.24 -3.14
CA GLU A 257 25.00 1.03 -3.84
C GLU A 257 23.90 0.59 -4.80
N LEU A 258 22.64 0.63 -4.36
CA LEU A 258 21.48 0.38 -5.23
C LEU A 258 21.43 1.36 -6.42
N ILE A 259 21.67 2.65 -6.18
CA ILE A 259 21.70 3.68 -7.23
C ILE A 259 22.81 3.39 -8.24
N ALA A 260 24.04 3.17 -7.77
CA ALA A 260 25.20 2.91 -8.62
C ALA A 260 25.02 1.63 -9.47
N GLU A 261 24.54 0.56 -8.86
CA GLU A 261 24.32 -0.72 -9.53
C GLU A 261 23.13 -0.66 -10.51
N THR A 262 22.08 0.11 -10.20
CA THR A 262 20.95 0.36 -11.12
C THR A 262 21.44 1.06 -12.39
N ALA A 263 22.26 2.10 -12.24
CA ALA A 263 22.85 2.82 -13.37
C ALA A 263 23.74 1.90 -14.20
N ARG A 264 24.61 1.10 -13.55
CA ARG A 264 25.49 0.13 -14.22
C ARG A 264 24.71 -0.96 -14.97
N ALA A 265 23.60 -1.43 -14.40
CA ALA A 265 22.77 -2.47 -14.99
C ALA A 265 21.87 -1.97 -16.13
N GLY A 266 21.67 -0.65 -16.24
CA GLY A 266 20.75 -0.02 -17.18
C GLY A 266 19.28 -0.24 -16.80
N MET A 267 18.97 -0.23 -15.50
CA MET A 267 17.64 -0.58 -14.97
C MET A 267 16.83 0.62 -14.46
N GLY A 268 17.22 1.84 -14.82
CA GLY A 268 16.47 3.05 -14.46
C GLY A 268 15.00 2.98 -14.87
N GLY A 269 14.11 3.47 -14.01
CA GLY A 269 12.66 3.39 -14.17
C GLY A 269 12.05 2.02 -13.81
N LYS A 270 12.85 1.04 -13.40
CA LYS A 270 12.38 -0.30 -12.99
C LYS A 270 12.73 -0.69 -11.55
N VAL A 271 13.41 0.20 -10.82
CA VAL A 271 13.93 -0.05 -9.48
C VAL A 271 13.31 0.93 -8.50
N ALA A 272 12.78 0.40 -7.39
CA ALA A 272 12.31 1.15 -6.25
C ALA A 272 13.11 0.78 -4.99
N ALA A 273 13.35 1.77 -4.15
CA ALA A 273 13.94 1.64 -2.82
C ALA A 273 12.88 2.03 -1.78
N SER A 274 12.40 1.05 -1.02
CA SER A 274 11.39 1.24 0.02
C SER A 274 12.04 1.64 1.34
N HIS A 275 11.32 2.42 2.16
CA HIS A 275 11.73 2.97 3.46
C HIS A 275 12.77 4.10 3.37
N CYS A 276 14.04 3.77 3.09
CA CYS A 276 15.17 4.69 3.02
C CYS A 276 15.26 5.65 4.23
N VAL A 277 14.96 5.15 5.44
CA VAL A 277 14.86 5.96 6.66
C VAL A 277 16.19 6.63 6.99
N SER A 278 17.30 5.90 6.82
CA SER A 278 18.65 6.41 7.10
C SER A 278 18.96 7.70 6.32
N LEU A 279 18.49 7.81 5.08
CA LEU A 279 18.70 9.00 4.26
C LEU A 279 18.15 10.28 4.92
N GLY A 280 17.03 10.18 5.62
CA GLY A 280 16.45 11.32 6.35
C GLY A 280 17.18 11.67 7.65
N GLN A 281 18.12 10.82 8.09
CA GLN A 281 18.96 11.05 9.27
C GLN A 281 20.37 11.58 8.90
N GLN A 282 20.72 11.59 7.62
CA GLN A 282 21.99 12.09 7.13
C GLN A 282 22.05 13.62 7.11
N ASP A 283 23.27 14.15 7.03
CA ASP A 283 23.50 15.58 6.80
C ASP A 283 22.76 16.06 5.52
N PRO A 284 22.13 17.26 5.54
CA PRO A 284 21.34 17.75 4.42
C PRO A 284 22.08 17.80 3.07
N GLU A 285 23.39 18.09 3.06
CA GLU A 285 24.17 18.11 1.83
C GLU A 285 24.32 16.70 1.25
N ASN A 286 24.61 15.72 2.10
CA ASN A 286 24.69 14.31 1.72
C ASN A 286 23.34 13.79 1.21
N ALA A 287 22.25 14.09 1.92
CA ALA A 287 20.92 13.67 1.50
C ALA A 287 20.54 14.27 0.13
N ALA A 288 20.90 15.54 -0.12
CA ALA A 288 20.65 16.20 -1.41
C ALA A 288 21.48 15.61 -2.56
N LEU A 289 22.72 15.18 -2.29
CA LEU A 289 23.55 14.48 -3.29
C LEU A 289 22.94 13.12 -3.65
N VAL A 290 22.63 12.29 -2.65
CA VAL A 290 22.02 10.96 -2.88
C VAL A 290 20.68 11.09 -3.61
N ALA A 291 19.87 12.10 -3.27
CA ALA A 291 18.61 12.38 -3.96
C ALA A 291 18.80 12.71 -5.45
N LYS A 292 19.83 13.49 -5.80
CA LYS A 292 20.18 13.77 -7.21
C LYS A 292 20.64 12.53 -7.95
N ASP A 293 21.46 11.70 -7.29
CA ASP A 293 21.96 10.47 -7.90
C ASP A 293 20.82 9.47 -8.13
N ALA A 294 19.87 9.36 -7.18
CA ALA A 294 18.66 8.55 -7.33
C ALA A 294 17.82 9.01 -8.54
N ALA A 295 17.59 10.31 -8.66
CA ALA A 295 16.86 10.90 -9.80
C ALA A 295 17.58 10.61 -11.13
N ALA A 296 18.90 10.79 -11.18
CA ALA A 296 19.71 10.56 -12.38
C ALA A 296 19.73 9.08 -12.79
N ALA A 297 19.79 8.16 -11.84
CA ALA A 297 19.75 6.72 -12.09
C ALA A 297 18.34 6.19 -12.40
N GLY A 298 17.29 6.99 -12.17
CA GLY A 298 15.90 6.57 -12.29
C GLY A 298 15.48 5.56 -11.22
N VAL A 299 16.03 5.68 -10.00
CA VAL A 299 15.58 4.89 -8.84
C VAL A 299 14.45 5.66 -8.15
N ALA A 300 13.29 5.02 -8.01
CA ALA A 300 12.19 5.58 -7.22
C ALA A 300 12.41 5.33 -5.72
N VAL A 301 11.94 6.24 -4.88
CA VAL A 301 11.92 6.05 -3.42
C VAL A 301 10.48 5.98 -2.94
N ILE A 302 10.19 4.96 -2.11
CA ILE A 302 8.87 4.78 -1.49
C ILE A 302 9.00 5.10 0.00
N THR A 303 8.31 6.16 0.44
CA THR A 303 8.24 6.53 1.86
C THR A 303 7.00 5.91 2.50
N LEU A 304 7.17 5.35 3.70
CA LEU A 304 6.15 4.53 4.37
C LEU A 304 5.79 5.15 5.73
N PRO A 305 5.20 6.36 5.75
CA PRO A 305 5.12 7.15 6.97
C PRO A 305 4.30 6.47 8.06
N GLN A 306 3.25 5.72 7.70
CA GLN A 306 2.43 5.01 8.68
C GLN A 306 3.25 4.02 9.52
N THR A 307 4.03 3.16 8.87
CA THR A 307 4.87 2.17 9.57
C THR A 307 6.12 2.80 10.16
N ASN A 308 6.83 3.67 9.44
CA ASN A 308 8.10 4.16 9.97
C ASN A 308 7.91 5.11 11.17
N LEU A 309 6.83 5.91 11.22
CA LEU A 309 6.50 6.70 12.43
C LEU A 309 6.21 5.81 13.65
N TYR A 310 5.80 4.56 13.44
CA TYR A 310 5.57 3.60 14.51
C TYR A 310 6.84 2.80 14.86
N LEU A 311 7.63 2.34 13.90
CA LEU A 311 8.77 1.46 14.17
C LEU A 311 10.05 2.19 14.58
N GLN A 312 10.23 3.42 14.12
CA GLN A 312 11.51 4.14 14.25
C GLN A 312 11.56 4.98 15.54
N GLY A 313 12.77 5.38 15.95
CA GLY A 313 12.96 6.25 17.12
C GLY A 313 12.66 5.58 18.47
N ARG A 314 12.72 4.24 18.53
CA ARG A 314 12.42 3.44 19.73
C ARG A 314 13.54 3.40 20.77
N GLU A 315 14.75 3.82 20.41
CA GLU A 315 15.94 3.83 21.28
C GLU A 315 15.87 4.87 22.41
N GLY A 316 14.77 5.62 22.51
CA GLY A 316 14.50 6.58 23.58
C GLY A 316 15.19 7.94 23.41
N GLY A 317 14.90 8.87 24.31
CA GLY A 317 15.55 10.19 24.35
C GLY A 317 14.61 11.38 24.12
N VAL A 318 15.19 12.58 24.14
CA VAL A 318 14.54 13.83 23.74
C VAL A 318 14.75 14.04 22.24
N LEU A 319 13.78 14.64 21.54
CA LEU A 319 13.82 14.87 20.08
C LEU A 319 13.83 13.57 19.24
N VAL A 320 12.90 12.65 19.56
CA VAL A 320 12.70 11.41 18.79
C VAL A 320 12.54 11.73 17.29
N PRO A 321 13.35 11.14 16.40
CA PRO A 321 13.25 11.40 14.97
C PRO A 321 11.93 10.86 14.43
N ARG A 322 11.41 11.49 13.37
CA ARG A 322 10.21 11.02 12.67
C ARG A 322 10.42 9.65 12.00
N GLY A 323 11.68 9.28 11.76
CA GLY A 323 12.02 8.05 11.07
C GLY A 323 11.55 7.99 9.62
N LEU A 324 11.51 9.13 8.93
CA LEU A 324 11.18 9.20 7.50
C LEU A 324 12.44 9.44 6.68
N THR A 325 12.39 9.07 5.40
CA THR A 325 13.44 9.42 4.41
C THR A 325 13.50 10.93 4.15
N ALA A 326 14.49 11.39 3.37
CA ALA A 326 14.68 12.79 2.99
C ALA A 326 13.70 13.26 1.89
N ILE A 327 12.39 13.20 2.17
CA ILE A 327 11.26 13.49 1.27
C ILE A 327 11.49 14.77 0.44
N ASP A 328 11.80 15.88 1.09
CA ASP A 328 11.93 17.18 0.44
C ASP A 328 13.18 17.28 -0.45
N ALA A 329 14.28 16.62 -0.05
CA ALA A 329 15.49 16.53 -0.88
C ALA A 329 15.24 15.71 -2.15
N LEU A 330 14.60 14.55 -2.02
CA LEU A 330 14.18 13.68 -3.13
C LEU A 330 13.27 14.42 -4.12
N ARG A 331 12.25 15.11 -3.61
CA ARG A 331 11.31 15.89 -4.42
C ARG A 331 12.03 17.01 -5.17
N ARG A 332 12.88 17.81 -4.51
CA ARG A 332 13.64 18.89 -5.16
C ARG A 332 14.60 18.40 -6.23
N ALA A 333 15.15 17.20 -6.05
CA ALA A 333 16.02 16.57 -7.02
C ALA A 333 15.28 16.03 -8.27
N GLY A 334 13.94 15.95 -8.22
CA GLY A 334 13.14 15.36 -9.28
C GLY A 334 13.12 13.83 -9.27
N ALA A 335 13.48 13.20 -8.14
CA ALA A 335 13.31 11.77 -7.97
C ALA A 335 11.83 11.39 -7.93
N VAL A 336 11.48 10.21 -8.44
CA VAL A 336 10.12 9.65 -8.26
C VAL A 336 9.97 9.30 -6.78
N LEU A 337 9.11 10.04 -6.10
CA LEU A 337 8.79 9.83 -4.69
C LEU A 337 7.33 9.39 -4.57
N ALA A 338 7.11 8.18 -4.06
CA ALA A 338 5.77 7.66 -3.80
C ALA A 338 5.55 7.37 -2.31
N GLY A 339 4.28 7.33 -1.90
CA GLY A 339 3.86 6.95 -0.56
C GLY A 339 3.22 5.56 -0.54
N GLY A 340 3.34 4.86 0.58
CA GLY A 340 2.63 3.61 0.84
C GLY A 340 2.26 3.44 2.31
N GLY A 341 1.39 2.47 2.59
CA GLY A 341 0.93 2.14 3.95
C GLY A 341 1.77 1.09 4.66
N ASP A 342 2.45 0.21 3.91
CA ASP A 342 3.25 -0.91 4.40
C ASP A 342 2.42 -1.97 5.14
N ASN A 343 2.24 -1.82 6.45
CA ASN A 343 1.62 -2.84 7.30
C ASN A 343 0.19 -2.49 7.66
N TRP A 344 -0.71 -3.48 7.60
CA TRP A 344 -2.12 -3.30 7.93
C TRP A 344 -2.50 -4.14 9.16
N ARG A 345 -2.48 -3.51 10.34
CA ARG A 345 -2.93 -4.11 11.62
C ARG A 345 -2.26 -5.45 11.91
N ASP A 346 -0.94 -5.48 11.77
CA ASP A 346 -0.07 -6.64 11.96
C ASP A 346 0.99 -6.34 13.05
N PRO A 347 1.95 -7.24 13.34
CA PRO A 347 2.96 -7.00 14.38
C PRO A 347 3.91 -5.82 14.12
N PHE A 348 4.03 -5.36 12.87
CA PHE A 348 4.85 -4.21 12.50
C PHE A 348 4.09 -2.90 12.64
N ASN A 349 2.75 -2.93 12.55
CA ASN A 349 1.93 -1.75 12.83
C ASN A 349 0.52 -2.12 13.29
N ALA A 350 0.14 -1.65 14.48
CA ALA A 350 -1.17 -1.93 15.06
C ALA A 350 -2.34 -1.24 14.32
N VAL A 351 -2.06 -0.16 13.57
CA VAL A 351 -3.06 0.57 12.78
C VAL A 351 -2.91 0.31 11.28
N GLY A 352 -3.62 1.07 10.46
CA GLY A 352 -3.69 0.90 9.01
C GLY A 352 -5.13 0.82 8.54
N ARG A 353 -5.58 1.88 7.85
CA ARG A 353 -6.90 1.93 7.21
C ARG A 353 -6.90 1.32 5.82
N ALA A 354 -5.72 1.10 5.21
CA ALA A 354 -5.62 0.77 3.80
C ALA A 354 -6.35 1.83 2.96
N ASP A 355 -5.97 3.10 3.16
CA ASP A 355 -6.62 4.26 2.55
C ASP A 355 -5.56 5.26 2.04
N PRO A 356 -5.57 5.65 0.74
CA PRO A 356 -4.59 6.61 0.21
C PRO A 356 -4.63 7.96 0.94
N PHE A 357 -5.77 8.39 1.47
CA PHE A 357 -5.86 9.66 2.19
C PHE A 357 -5.23 9.60 3.58
N GLU A 358 -5.12 8.42 4.19
CA GLU A 358 -4.34 8.25 5.41
C GLU A 358 -2.87 8.56 5.16
N ILE A 359 -2.33 8.00 4.08
CA ILE A 359 -0.93 8.18 3.72
C ILE A 359 -0.68 9.61 3.26
N ALA A 360 -1.56 10.19 2.44
CA ALA A 360 -1.47 11.60 2.06
C ALA A 360 -1.50 12.53 3.28
N SER A 361 -2.40 12.30 4.24
CA SER A 361 -2.48 13.09 5.47
C SER A 361 -1.18 13.01 6.29
N LEU A 362 -0.58 11.82 6.40
CA LEU A 362 0.71 11.62 7.08
C LEU A 362 1.87 12.29 6.32
N LEU A 363 1.86 12.28 5.00
CA LEU A 363 2.85 12.98 4.17
C LEU A 363 2.74 14.50 4.33
N VAL A 364 1.55 15.04 4.54
CA VAL A 364 1.37 16.45 4.92
C VAL A 364 1.93 16.68 6.33
N ALA A 365 1.40 15.97 7.33
CA ALA A 365 1.66 16.25 8.74
C ALA A 365 3.11 15.95 9.16
N ALA A 366 3.68 14.83 8.72
CA ALA A 366 5.02 14.40 9.08
C ALA A 366 6.06 14.62 7.96
N GLY A 367 5.63 14.56 6.69
CA GLY A 367 6.49 14.80 5.53
C GLY A 367 6.58 16.26 5.07
N HIS A 368 5.76 17.15 5.64
CA HIS A 368 5.67 18.57 5.27
C HIS A 368 5.39 18.83 3.78
N LEU A 369 4.67 17.92 3.13
CA LEU A 369 4.14 18.16 1.80
C LEU A 369 2.87 19.02 1.86
N ASP A 370 2.58 19.72 0.77
CA ASP A 370 1.21 20.20 0.54
C ASP A 370 0.32 19.03 0.10
N THR A 371 -1.00 19.25 0.11
CA THR A 371 -2.02 18.25 -0.23
C THR A 371 -1.88 17.72 -1.66
N ALA A 372 -1.52 18.58 -2.61
CA ALA A 372 -1.31 18.22 -4.01
C ALA A 372 -0.13 17.25 -4.17
N ALA A 373 1.03 17.59 -3.61
CA ALA A 373 2.21 16.73 -3.64
C ALA A 373 2.00 15.43 -2.85
N ALA A 374 1.34 15.50 -1.70
CA ALA A 374 1.00 14.33 -0.89
C ALA A 374 0.05 13.37 -1.62
N TYR A 375 -0.98 13.89 -2.28
CA TYR A 375 -1.91 13.05 -3.04
C TYR A 375 -1.26 12.48 -4.31
N ALA A 376 -0.43 13.27 -5.01
CA ALA A 376 0.33 12.80 -6.16
C ALA A 376 1.26 11.62 -5.79
N ALA A 377 1.86 11.65 -4.60
CA ALA A 377 2.73 10.59 -4.09
C ALA A 377 1.99 9.24 -3.92
N VAL A 378 0.68 9.26 -3.64
CA VAL A 378 -0.14 8.05 -3.44
C VAL A 378 -1.04 7.72 -4.64
N SER A 379 -0.90 8.45 -5.75
CA SER A 379 -1.66 8.26 -6.99
C SER A 379 -0.74 8.16 -8.20
N ASP A 380 -0.49 9.25 -8.95
CA ASP A 380 0.27 9.19 -10.21
C ASP A 380 1.77 8.87 -10.05
N GLN A 381 2.43 9.35 -8.98
CA GLN A 381 3.81 8.94 -8.70
C GLN A 381 3.87 7.46 -8.29
N ALA A 382 2.88 7.01 -7.52
CA ALA A 382 2.72 5.60 -7.17
C ALA A 382 2.46 4.71 -8.40
N ARG A 383 1.68 5.20 -9.39
CA ARG A 383 1.53 4.52 -10.70
C ARG A 383 2.84 4.37 -11.44
N THR A 384 3.69 5.40 -11.41
CA THR A 384 5.04 5.36 -12.02
C THR A 384 5.89 4.26 -11.39
N VAL A 385 5.87 4.12 -10.06
CA VAL A 385 6.60 3.04 -9.33
C VAL A 385 6.13 1.64 -9.74
N LEU A 386 4.83 1.47 -9.99
CA LEU A 386 4.26 0.20 -10.46
C LEU A 386 4.40 0.00 -11.98
N ASN A 387 4.99 0.95 -12.71
CA ASN A 387 5.08 0.97 -14.17
C ASN A 387 3.68 0.89 -14.85
N LEU A 388 2.71 1.60 -14.27
CA LEU A 388 1.36 1.75 -14.79
C LEU A 388 1.20 3.10 -15.52
N PRO A 389 0.31 3.21 -16.52
CA PRO A 389 0.09 4.48 -17.21
C PRO A 389 -0.46 5.55 -16.23
N PRO A 390 -0.04 6.82 -16.37
CA PRO A 390 -0.54 7.90 -15.51
C PRO A 390 -2.02 8.20 -15.79
N VAL A 391 -2.68 8.85 -14.84
CA VAL A 391 -4.09 9.26 -14.96
C VAL A 391 -4.16 10.77 -14.70
N GLY A 392 -4.00 11.56 -15.76
CA GLY A 392 -4.02 13.01 -15.69
C GLY A 392 -5.41 13.63 -15.84
N LEU A 393 -6.48 12.83 -15.72
CA LEU A 393 -7.88 13.21 -15.97
C LEU A 393 -8.09 13.87 -17.34
N ARG A 394 -7.63 13.20 -18.40
CA ARG A 394 -7.78 13.65 -19.79
C ARG A 394 -8.40 12.55 -20.66
N PRO A 395 -9.11 12.89 -21.75
CA PRO A 395 -9.53 11.90 -22.73
C PRO A 395 -8.35 11.04 -23.22
N GLY A 396 -8.52 9.72 -23.19
CA GLY A 396 -7.50 8.73 -23.53
C GLY A 396 -6.80 8.10 -22.31
N ASP A 397 -6.84 8.75 -21.14
CA ASP A 397 -6.25 8.21 -19.91
C ASP A 397 -7.00 6.95 -19.43
N PRO A 398 -6.34 6.05 -18.67
CA PRO A 398 -7.02 4.95 -18.00
C PRO A 398 -8.14 5.45 -17.08
N ALA A 399 -9.27 4.75 -17.08
CA ALA A 399 -10.39 5.05 -16.19
C ALA A 399 -10.21 4.37 -14.82
N GLU A 400 -9.16 4.80 -14.12
CA GLU A 400 -8.75 4.36 -12.78
C GLU A 400 -8.98 5.53 -11.81
N LEU A 401 -10.20 5.64 -11.32
CA LEU A 401 -10.76 6.88 -10.77
C LEU A 401 -11.39 6.69 -9.39
N LEU A 402 -11.27 7.71 -8.56
CA LEU A 402 -11.93 7.82 -7.28
C LEU A 402 -12.78 9.08 -7.25
N ALA A 403 -14.06 8.93 -6.98
CA ALA A 403 -14.95 10.05 -6.64
C ALA A 403 -15.17 10.07 -5.13
N ILE A 404 -14.82 11.17 -4.46
CA ILE A 404 -14.98 11.36 -3.01
C ILE A 404 -15.84 12.59 -2.72
N ARG A 405 -16.74 12.52 -1.74
CA ARG A 405 -17.55 13.69 -1.33
C ARG A 405 -16.66 14.76 -0.68
N ALA A 406 -16.29 15.77 -1.44
CA ALA A 406 -15.49 16.92 -1.03
C ALA A 406 -15.65 18.04 -2.07
N ALA A 407 -15.46 19.30 -1.66
CA ALA A 407 -15.44 20.44 -2.57
C ALA A 407 -14.14 20.53 -3.38
N ASP A 408 -13.01 20.18 -2.76
CA ASP A 408 -11.67 20.25 -3.32
C ASP A 408 -10.71 19.22 -2.69
N LEU A 409 -9.47 19.19 -3.18
CA LEU A 409 -8.46 18.23 -2.74
C LEU A 409 -8.07 18.43 -1.27
N ASP A 410 -8.07 19.67 -0.78
CA ASP A 410 -7.70 19.98 0.59
C ASP A 410 -8.72 19.39 1.57
N GLU A 411 -10.01 19.57 1.28
CA GLU A 411 -11.09 18.95 2.03
C GLU A 411 -11.05 17.41 1.92
N ALA A 412 -10.75 16.87 0.74
CA ALA A 412 -10.65 15.42 0.55
C ALA A 412 -9.52 14.80 1.41
N VAL A 413 -8.32 15.41 1.41
CA VAL A 413 -7.17 14.94 2.21
C VAL A 413 -7.40 15.15 3.71
N ALA A 414 -8.01 16.27 4.11
CA ALA A 414 -8.29 16.55 5.52
C ALA A 414 -9.42 15.69 6.10
N GLY A 415 -10.48 15.48 5.33
CA GLY A 415 -11.69 14.79 5.79
C GLY A 415 -11.67 13.27 5.59
N ALA A 416 -11.08 12.80 4.49
CA ALA A 416 -11.01 11.38 4.12
C ALA A 416 -12.36 10.63 4.32
N THR A 417 -13.49 11.26 3.95
CA THR A 417 -14.83 10.69 4.16
C THR A 417 -15.00 9.33 3.49
N GLU A 418 -15.76 8.40 4.09
CA GLU A 418 -16.07 7.10 3.48
C GLU A 418 -17.05 7.19 2.30
N ASP A 419 -17.73 8.34 2.10
CA ASP A 419 -18.66 8.53 0.98
C ASP A 419 -17.89 8.66 -0.35
N ARG A 420 -17.69 7.52 -1.01
CA ARG A 420 -16.78 7.33 -2.16
C ARG A 420 -17.38 6.39 -3.21
N ALA A 421 -16.98 6.58 -4.46
CA ALA A 421 -17.19 5.65 -5.57
C ALA A 421 -15.85 5.40 -6.30
N VAL A 422 -15.54 4.13 -6.58
CA VAL A 422 -14.26 3.68 -7.12
C VAL A 422 -14.46 3.01 -8.47
N PHE A 423 -13.64 3.41 -9.43
CA PHE A 423 -13.71 2.93 -10.80
C PHE A 423 -12.38 2.28 -11.18
N HIS A 424 -12.44 1.00 -11.57
CA HIS A 424 -11.30 0.27 -12.11
C HIS A 424 -11.63 -0.11 -13.55
N ARG A 425 -10.74 0.22 -14.50
CA ARG A 425 -10.95 0.02 -15.94
C ARG A 425 -12.35 0.44 -16.41
N GLY A 426 -12.80 1.62 -15.96
CA GLY A 426 -14.08 2.22 -16.35
C GLY A 426 -15.33 1.59 -15.74
N ARG A 427 -15.18 0.60 -14.85
CA ARG A 427 -16.29 -0.07 -14.16
C ARG A 427 -16.37 0.42 -12.72
N LEU A 428 -17.57 0.68 -12.22
CA LEU A 428 -17.80 0.92 -10.79
C LEU A 428 -17.53 -0.39 -10.03
N VAL A 429 -16.50 -0.42 -9.19
CA VAL A 429 -16.08 -1.61 -8.43
C VAL A 429 -16.37 -1.52 -6.93
N ALA A 430 -16.50 -0.31 -6.41
CA ALA A 430 -16.98 -0.08 -5.05
C ALA A 430 -17.77 1.23 -4.96
N ARG A 431 -18.80 1.25 -4.12
CA ARG A 431 -19.54 2.45 -3.75
C ARG A 431 -19.96 2.38 -2.29
N THR A 432 -19.62 3.40 -1.54
CA THR A 432 -20.06 3.62 -0.16
C THR A 432 -20.80 4.94 -0.10
N GLN A 433 -21.96 4.97 0.54
CA GLN A 433 -22.78 6.18 0.71
C GLN A 433 -23.00 6.43 2.19
N VAL A 434 -22.82 7.67 2.63
CA VAL A 434 -22.98 8.07 4.03
C VAL A 434 -24.13 9.05 4.16
N THR A 435 -25.05 8.78 5.08
CA THR A 435 -26.15 9.69 5.43
C THR A 435 -25.96 10.16 6.87
N THR A 436 -25.96 11.48 7.07
CA THR A 436 -25.84 12.10 8.39
C THR A 436 -27.08 12.93 8.70
N ALA A 437 -27.68 12.73 9.87
CA ALA A 437 -28.81 13.51 10.36
C ALA A 437 -28.44 14.22 11.67
N LEU A 438 -28.67 15.54 11.72
CA LEU A 438 -28.54 16.32 12.94
C LEU A 438 -29.91 16.41 13.62
N HIS A 439 -30.04 15.81 14.80
CA HIS A 439 -31.24 15.93 15.61
C HIS A 439 -31.07 17.11 16.58
N ARG A 440 -31.91 18.13 16.45
CA ARG A 440 -32.00 19.24 17.41
C ARG A 440 -33.26 19.03 18.27
N ALA A 441 -33.12 19.30 19.57
CA ALA A 441 -34.23 19.25 20.52
C ALA A 441 -35.24 20.37 20.29
#